data_AF-A0A3D4QDH6-F1
#
_entry.id   AF-A0A3D4QDH6-F1
#
_cell.length_a   1.000
_cell.length_b   1.000
_cell.length_c   1.000
_cell.angle_alpha   90.00
_cell.angle_beta   90.00
_cell.angle_gamma   90.00
#
_symmetry.space_group_name_H-M   'P 1'
#
loop_
_entity.id
_entity.type
_entity.pdbx_description
1 polymer ?
#
loop_
_entity_poly.entity_id
_entity_poly.type
_entity_poly.pdbx_seq_one_letter_code
_entity_poly.pdbx_strand_id
1 'polypeptide(L)'
;MELEGLYRGRLIRRYKRFFAEVELLEGERAGEVVTAHCPNTGSMRAVCVEGCEVWLSPSDNPKRKLAWTWELIRLPLDPPGADGRREALVAVHTGRANAHVEAALQQASVSVLHDMGLADFARLKRESRVEVLLPGNDTPERSRLDFQMWPKEEGAASIYLEVKQLTLRESDGHGYFPDSVSTRAQRHLASLAALVAAGHRCVLVFCVAHDGIEDVAPAAHLDPAYAQAFAQAQAAGVEVLALGMQITLEESLSA
;
A
#
# COMPACT_ATOMS: atom_id res chain seq x y z
N MET A 1 1.45 13.96 1.81
CA MET A 1 1.05 14.16 0.41
C MET A 1 -0.37 14.66 0.45
N GLU A 2 -0.66 15.73 -0.27
CA GLU A 2 -1.96 16.37 -0.30
C GLU A 2 -2.66 16.03 -1.63
N LEU A 3 -3.96 15.80 -1.58
CA LEU A 3 -4.81 15.62 -2.75
C LEU A 3 -5.88 16.70 -2.71
N GLU A 4 -5.77 17.65 -3.63
CA GLU A 4 -6.72 18.75 -3.72
C GLU A 4 -7.86 18.42 -4.69
N GLY A 5 -8.99 19.11 -4.51
CA GLY A 5 -10.12 19.04 -5.46
C GLY A 5 -10.77 17.66 -5.57
N LEU A 6 -10.80 16.91 -4.47
CA LEU A 6 -11.52 15.64 -4.42
C LEU A 6 -13.03 15.87 -4.45
N TYR A 7 -13.75 15.04 -5.18
CA TYR A 7 -15.20 15.02 -5.23
C TYR A 7 -15.74 13.84 -4.43
N ARG A 8 -16.58 14.13 -3.45
CA ARG A 8 -17.32 13.13 -2.71
C ARG A 8 -18.40 12.48 -3.57
N GLY A 9 -18.51 11.17 -3.43
CA GLY A 9 -19.51 10.37 -4.12
C GLY A 9 -19.96 9.18 -3.29
N ARG A 10 -20.95 8.45 -3.78
CA ARG A 10 -21.43 7.18 -3.24
C ARG A 10 -21.06 6.06 -4.18
N LEU A 11 -20.32 5.05 -3.70
CA LEU A 11 -19.97 3.88 -4.50
C LEU A 11 -21.25 3.10 -4.85
N ILE A 12 -21.52 2.92 -6.13
CA ILE A 12 -22.61 2.05 -6.59
C ILE A 12 -22.09 0.63 -6.73
N ARG A 13 -20.99 0.45 -7.48
CA ARG A 13 -20.34 -0.85 -7.67
C ARG A 13 -18.94 -0.71 -8.26
N ARG A 14 -18.10 -1.73 -8.06
CA ARG A 14 -16.84 -1.93 -8.81
C ARG A 14 -16.97 -3.13 -9.73
N TYR A 15 -16.47 -3.02 -10.95
CA TYR A 15 -16.54 -4.10 -11.94
C TYR A 15 -15.31 -4.14 -12.83
N LYS A 16 -15.04 -5.33 -13.39
CA LYS A 16 -13.87 -5.64 -14.24
C LYS A 16 -12.53 -5.12 -13.65
N ARG A 17 -12.43 -5.10 -12.31
CA ARG A 17 -11.29 -4.63 -11.48
C ARG A 17 -10.94 -3.14 -11.59
N PHE A 18 -11.10 -2.52 -12.75
CA PHE A 18 -10.57 -1.18 -13.06
C PHE A 18 -11.63 -0.08 -13.17
N PHE A 19 -12.92 -0.42 -13.02
CA PHE A 19 -14.02 0.53 -13.13
C PHE A 19 -14.84 0.55 -11.84
N ALA A 20 -15.24 1.74 -11.43
CA ALA A 20 -16.21 1.97 -10.37
C ALA A 20 -17.29 2.92 -10.87
N GLU A 21 -18.55 2.57 -10.67
CA GLU A 21 -19.68 3.49 -10.83
C GLU A 21 -19.91 4.20 -9.51
N VAL A 22 -19.98 5.54 -9.55
CA VAL A 22 -20.09 6.38 -8.37
C VAL A 22 -21.11 7.49 -8.66
N GLU A 23 -22.09 7.66 -7.78
CA GLU A 23 -23.00 8.80 -7.78
C GLU A 23 -22.28 9.99 -7.14
N LEU A 24 -22.11 11.11 -7.85
CA LEU A 24 -21.52 12.31 -7.28
C LEU A 24 -22.47 12.94 -6.25
N LEU A 25 -21.95 13.31 -5.07
CA LEU A 25 -22.76 13.88 -3.99
C LEU A 25 -22.62 15.40 -3.87
N GLU A 26 -21.68 16.00 -4.61
CA GLU A 26 -21.37 17.43 -4.53
C GLU A 26 -20.92 18.02 -5.87
N GLY A 27 -20.85 19.35 -5.92
CA GLY A 27 -20.56 20.12 -7.12
C GLY A 27 -21.75 20.25 -8.07
N GLU A 28 -21.52 20.90 -9.22
CA GLU A 28 -22.56 21.17 -10.23
C GLU A 28 -23.17 19.89 -10.85
N ARG A 29 -22.47 18.76 -10.70
CA ARG A 29 -22.85 17.45 -11.26
C ARG A 29 -23.39 16.48 -10.20
N ALA A 30 -23.79 17.00 -9.03
CA ALA A 30 -24.39 16.18 -7.97
C ALA A 30 -25.61 15.39 -8.49
N GLY A 31 -25.70 14.11 -8.11
CA GLY A 31 -26.70 13.16 -8.59
C GLY A 31 -26.31 12.44 -9.90
N GLU A 32 -25.27 12.88 -10.61
CA GLU A 32 -24.78 12.17 -11.80
C GLU A 32 -24.00 10.91 -11.41
N VAL A 33 -24.26 9.80 -12.11
CA VAL A 33 -23.44 8.59 -12.01
C VAL A 33 -22.28 8.65 -13.00
N VAL A 34 -21.06 8.67 -12.48
CA VAL A 34 -19.83 8.67 -13.28
C VAL A 34 -19.11 7.32 -13.20
N THR A 35 -18.36 6.99 -14.26
CA THR A 35 -17.40 5.87 -14.22
C THR A 35 -16.01 6.39 -13.86
N ALA A 36 -15.50 5.97 -12.71
CA ALA A 36 -14.16 6.23 -12.24
C ALA A 36 -13.21 5.07 -12.52
N HIS A 37 -11.94 5.40 -12.75
CA HIS A 37 -10.85 4.42 -12.73
C HIS A 37 -10.66 3.91 -11.29
N CYS A 38 -10.62 2.59 -11.12
CA CYS A 38 -10.19 1.93 -9.89
C CYS A 38 -8.69 1.57 -9.98
N PRO A 39 -7.79 2.35 -9.34
CA PRO A 39 -6.33 2.17 -9.37
C PRO A 39 -5.82 1.07 -8.42
N ASN A 40 -6.63 0.02 -8.23
CA ASN A 40 -6.34 -1.13 -7.39
C ASN A 40 -6.78 -2.40 -8.12
N THR A 41 -5.83 -3.29 -8.35
CA THR A 41 -6.04 -4.55 -9.08
C THR A 41 -6.32 -5.73 -8.18
N GLY A 42 -6.14 -5.55 -6.86
CA GLY A 42 -6.41 -6.55 -5.84
C GLY A 42 -7.90 -6.89 -5.72
N SER A 43 -8.21 -7.82 -4.82
CA SER A 43 -9.59 -8.23 -4.60
C SER A 43 -10.43 -7.05 -4.09
N MET A 44 -9.83 -6.17 -3.28
CA MET A 44 -10.51 -5.12 -2.52
C MET A 44 -11.70 -5.66 -1.71
N ARG A 45 -11.66 -6.93 -1.30
CA ARG A 45 -12.83 -7.61 -0.76
C ARG A 45 -13.41 -6.99 0.50
N ALA A 46 -12.56 -6.40 1.34
CA ALA A 46 -12.97 -5.70 2.56
C ALA A 46 -13.14 -4.19 2.36
N VAL A 47 -12.84 -3.68 1.16
CA VAL A 47 -12.74 -2.24 0.89
C VAL A 47 -13.78 -1.79 -0.13
N CYS A 48 -14.28 -2.69 -0.97
CA CYS A 48 -15.28 -2.38 -1.99
C CYS A 48 -16.70 -2.60 -1.46
N VAL A 49 -17.15 -1.71 -0.58
CA VAL A 49 -18.49 -1.78 0.05
C VAL A 49 -19.45 -0.82 -0.65
N GLU A 50 -20.43 -1.38 -1.36
CA GLU A 50 -21.46 -0.58 -2.06
C GLU A 50 -22.25 0.30 -1.07
N GLY A 51 -22.59 1.51 -1.49
CA GLY A 51 -23.27 2.51 -0.68
C GLY A 51 -22.35 3.38 0.19
N CYS A 52 -21.09 3.00 0.38
CA CYS A 52 -20.12 3.80 1.13
C CYS A 52 -19.72 5.09 0.40
N GLU A 53 -19.36 6.11 1.18
CA GLU A 53 -18.81 7.35 0.67
C GLU A 53 -17.40 7.14 0.11
N VAL A 54 -17.13 7.74 -1.04
CA VAL A 54 -15.84 7.68 -1.74
C VAL A 54 -15.40 9.07 -2.16
N TRP A 55 -14.11 9.24 -2.38
CA TRP A 55 -13.53 10.45 -2.94
C TRP A 55 -12.86 10.16 -4.28
N LEU A 56 -13.21 10.97 -5.27
CA LEU A 56 -12.70 10.89 -6.63
C LEU A 56 -11.79 12.08 -6.94
N SER A 57 -10.62 11.83 -7.54
CA SER A 57 -9.83 12.89 -8.16
C SER A 57 -10.29 13.11 -9.61
N PRO A 58 -10.56 14.35 -10.03
CA PRO A 58 -10.81 14.67 -11.43
C PRO A 58 -9.49 14.66 -12.22
N SER A 59 -9.61 14.47 -13.53
CA SER A 59 -8.52 14.58 -14.49
C SER A 59 -9.03 15.25 -15.76
N ASP A 60 -8.41 16.37 -16.11
CA ASP A 60 -8.64 17.12 -17.34
C ASP A 60 -7.80 16.62 -18.53
N ASN A 61 -6.87 15.68 -18.29
CA ASN A 61 -6.00 15.14 -19.33
C ASN A 61 -6.81 14.52 -20.48
N PRO A 62 -6.80 15.12 -21.69
CA PRO A 62 -7.66 14.70 -22.80
C PRO A 62 -7.28 13.31 -23.36
N LYS A 63 -6.11 12.76 -22.99
CA LYS A 63 -5.70 11.42 -23.37
C LYS A 63 -6.32 10.33 -22.48
N ARG A 64 -6.87 10.68 -21.32
CA ARG A 64 -7.50 9.70 -20.42
C ARG A 64 -8.91 9.38 -20.91
N LYS A 65 -9.24 8.07 -20.91
CA LYS A 65 -10.58 7.60 -21.22
C LYS A 65 -11.59 7.86 -20.09
N LEU A 66 -11.12 7.93 -18.85
CA LEU A 66 -11.93 8.17 -17.66
C LEU A 66 -11.45 9.46 -17.00
N ALA A 67 -12.39 10.38 -16.77
CA ALA A 67 -12.14 11.68 -16.17
C ALA A 67 -11.97 11.62 -14.65
N TRP A 68 -12.22 10.47 -14.03
CA TRP A 68 -12.23 10.29 -12.58
C TRP A 68 -11.33 9.15 -12.15
N THR A 69 -10.66 9.29 -11.01
CA THR A 69 -9.93 8.20 -10.34
C THR A 69 -10.46 8.07 -8.92
N TRP A 70 -10.74 6.85 -8.48
CA TRP A 70 -11.14 6.58 -7.10
C TRP A 70 -9.90 6.58 -6.19
N GLU A 71 -9.88 7.48 -5.20
CA GLU A 71 -8.75 7.70 -4.31
C GLU A 71 -8.99 7.14 -2.90
N LEU A 72 -10.14 7.48 -2.28
CA LEU A 72 -10.46 7.12 -0.90
C LEU A 72 -11.86 6.49 -0.78
N ILE A 73 -12.06 5.68 0.26
CA ILE A 73 -13.38 5.23 0.72
C ILE A 73 -13.47 5.35 2.24
N ARG A 74 -14.66 5.71 2.72
CA ARG A 74 -15.03 5.66 4.14
C ARG A 74 -15.78 4.36 4.40
N LEU A 75 -15.25 3.54 5.30
CA LEU A 75 -15.80 2.25 5.67
C LEU A 75 -16.31 2.28 7.11
N PRO A 76 -17.44 1.64 7.42
CA PRO A 76 -17.78 1.35 8.80
C PRO A 76 -16.76 0.38 9.41
N LEU A 77 -16.49 0.53 10.71
CA LEU A 77 -15.64 -0.35 11.49
C LEU A 77 -16.49 -1.17 12.46
N ASP A 78 -16.41 -2.48 12.29
CA ASP A 78 -16.89 -3.47 13.25
C ASP A 78 -15.86 -4.61 13.34
N PRO A 79 -15.19 -4.80 14.50
CA PRO A 79 -15.28 -4.00 15.72
C PRO A 79 -14.77 -2.55 15.51
N PRO A 80 -15.10 -1.59 16.40
CA PRO A 80 -14.51 -0.24 16.38
C PRO A 80 -12.97 -0.28 16.41
N GLY A 81 -12.32 0.81 15.98
CA GLY A 81 -10.88 1.01 16.18
C GLY A 81 -10.55 1.11 17.68
N ALA A 82 -9.28 0.97 18.09
CA ALA A 82 -8.93 1.02 19.51
C ALA A 82 -9.07 2.43 20.11
N ASP A 83 -9.09 3.47 19.27
CA ASP A 83 -9.49 4.83 19.65
C ASP A 83 -11.02 5.02 19.78
N GLY A 84 -11.81 3.95 19.58
CA GLY A 84 -13.27 3.92 19.71
C GLY A 84 -14.03 4.38 18.46
N ARG A 85 -13.32 4.79 17.39
CA ARG A 85 -13.96 5.23 16.14
C ARG A 85 -14.70 4.09 15.44
N ARG A 86 -15.81 4.41 14.80
CA ARG A 86 -16.68 3.44 14.08
C ARG A 86 -16.58 3.54 12.57
N GLU A 87 -15.65 4.34 12.07
CA GLU A 87 -15.41 4.51 10.63
C GLU A 87 -13.92 4.63 10.36
N ALA A 88 -13.47 4.13 9.22
CA ALA A 88 -12.11 4.27 8.71
C ALA A 88 -12.11 4.96 7.35
N LEU A 89 -11.09 5.76 7.08
CA LEU A 89 -10.70 6.16 5.74
C LEU A 89 -9.65 5.17 5.21
N VAL A 90 -9.84 4.77 3.97
CA VAL A 90 -8.97 3.82 3.27
C VAL A 90 -8.53 4.43 1.95
N ALA A 91 -7.21 4.49 1.74
CA ALA A 91 -6.64 4.92 0.47
C ALA A 91 -6.54 3.73 -0.50
N VAL A 92 -7.36 3.74 -1.54
CA VAL A 92 -7.47 2.61 -2.47
C VAL A 92 -6.40 2.64 -3.56
N HIS A 93 -5.79 3.80 -3.82
CA HIS A 93 -4.84 3.99 -4.92
C HIS A 93 -3.46 3.39 -4.66
N THR A 94 -3.33 2.09 -4.95
CA THR A 94 -2.10 1.30 -4.75
C THR A 94 -0.84 1.88 -5.42
N GLY A 95 -0.99 2.59 -6.55
CA GLY A 95 0.12 3.24 -7.24
C GLY A 95 0.77 4.41 -6.49
N ARG A 96 0.21 4.84 -5.34
CA ARG A 96 0.76 5.92 -4.51
C ARG A 96 1.57 5.39 -3.31
N ALA A 97 1.46 4.11 -2.97
CA ALA A 97 2.10 3.53 -1.78
C ALA A 97 3.62 3.79 -1.74
N ASN A 98 4.31 3.57 -2.85
CA ASN A 98 5.75 3.81 -2.95
C ASN A 98 6.09 5.29 -2.74
N ALA A 99 5.31 6.21 -3.31
CA ALA A 99 5.52 7.64 -3.13
C ALA A 99 5.32 8.07 -1.66
N HIS A 100 4.36 7.47 -0.96
CA HIS A 100 4.16 7.70 0.49
C HIS A 100 5.35 7.20 1.31
N VAL A 101 5.81 5.97 1.06
CA VAL A 101 6.96 5.40 1.76
C VAL A 101 8.23 6.20 1.48
N GLU A 102 8.46 6.61 0.22
CA GLU A 102 9.60 7.44 -0.12
C GLU A 102 9.56 8.82 0.55
N ALA A 103 8.39 9.47 0.57
CA ALA A 103 8.23 10.72 1.29
C ALA A 103 8.52 10.54 2.78
N ALA A 104 8.07 9.44 3.40
CA ALA A 104 8.36 9.12 4.78
C ALA A 104 9.87 8.88 5.03
N LEU A 105 10.56 8.18 4.13
CA LEU A 105 12.01 7.96 4.21
C LEU A 105 12.82 9.26 4.16
N GLN A 106 12.28 10.29 3.51
CA GLN A 106 12.92 11.62 3.41
C GLN A 106 12.53 12.56 4.56
N GLN A 107 11.49 12.23 5.33
CA GLN A 107 10.98 13.05 6.43
C GLN A 107 11.59 12.61 7.76
N ALA A 108 12.27 13.54 8.45
CA ALA A 108 12.84 13.28 9.77
C ALA A 108 11.77 13.02 10.86
N SER A 109 10.49 13.34 10.60
CA SER A 109 9.41 13.21 11.58
C SER A 109 8.91 11.78 11.80
N VAL A 110 9.31 10.82 10.96
CA VAL A 110 8.93 9.41 11.12
C VAL A 110 10.02 8.70 11.92
N SER A 111 9.95 8.82 13.25
CA SER A 111 11.03 8.39 14.16
C SER A 111 11.46 6.93 13.95
N VAL A 112 10.53 6.00 13.74
CA VAL A 112 10.86 4.59 13.52
C VAL A 112 11.80 4.38 12.30
N LEU A 113 11.66 5.18 11.24
CA LEU A 113 12.54 5.09 10.07
C LEU A 113 13.94 5.62 10.40
N HIS A 114 14.03 6.65 11.22
CA HIS A 114 15.30 7.18 11.71
C HIS A 114 15.98 6.20 12.68
N ASP A 115 15.24 5.64 13.63
CA ASP A 115 15.76 4.71 14.64
C ASP A 115 16.25 3.41 14.00
N MET A 116 15.60 2.99 12.91
CA MET A 116 16.07 1.88 12.08
C MET A 116 17.23 2.27 11.14
N GLY A 117 17.69 3.52 11.11
CA GLY A 117 18.75 3.98 10.19
C GLY A 117 18.34 3.96 8.70
N LEU A 118 17.03 3.98 8.41
CA LEU A 118 16.49 4.00 7.05
C LEU A 118 16.38 5.43 6.48
N ALA A 119 16.41 6.46 7.33
CA ALA A 119 16.36 7.86 6.91
C ALA A 119 17.73 8.44 6.51
N ASP A 120 18.85 7.73 6.74
CA ASP A 120 20.20 8.24 6.50
C ASP A 120 20.92 7.55 5.33
N PHE A 121 20.55 7.96 4.12
CA PHE A 121 21.10 7.43 2.87
C PHE A 121 21.72 8.51 2.00
N ALA A 122 22.80 8.17 1.29
CA ALA A 122 23.43 9.04 0.29
C ALA A 122 22.65 9.01 -1.04
N ARG A 123 22.02 7.88 -1.35
CA ARG A 123 21.31 7.67 -2.61
C ARG A 123 20.13 6.72 -2.45
N LEU A 124 19.05 7.00 -3.16
CA LEU A 124 17.90 6.13 -3.34
C LEU A 124 17.64 5.90 -4.83
N LYS A 125 17.38 4.65 -5.21
CA LYS A 125 16.99 4.23 -6.56
C LYS A 125 15.67 3.49 -6.48
N ARG A 126 14.70 3.94 -7.25
CA ARG A 126 13.41 3.26 -7.44
C ARG A 126 13.53 2.08 -8.40
N GLU A 127 12.59 1.14 -8.32
CA GLU A 127 12.42 0.06 -9.30
C GLU A 127 13.71 -0.76 -9.51
N SER A 128 14.34 -1.15 -8.40
CA SER A 128 15.64 -1.81 -8.44
C SER A 128 15.51 -3.24 -8.94
N ARG A 129 16.09 -3.49 -10.11
CA ARG A 129 16.20 -4.84 -10.68
C ARG A 129 17.25 -5.63 -9.91
N VAL A 130 16.86 -6.82 -9.48
CA VAL A 130 17.72 -7.78 -8.79
C VAL A 130 17.67 -9.12 -9.50
N GLU A 131 18.80 -9.81 -9.49
CA GLU A 131 18.96 -11.14 -10.06
C GLU A 131 19.65 -12.00 -9.01
N VAL A 132 18.95 -13.00 -8.49
CA VAL A 132 19.42 -13.83 -7.37
C VAL A 132 19.17 -15.30 -7.65
N LEU A 133 20.13 -16.15 -7.30
CA LEU A 133 19.96 -17.59 -7.41
C LEU A 133 19.18 -18.10 -6.18
N LEU A 134 17.96 -18.57 -6.40
CA LEU A 134 17.15 -19.16 -5.34
C LEU A 134 17.52 -20.64 -5.14
N PRO A 135 17.44 -21.17 -3.90
CA PRO A 135 17.68 -22.58 -3.64
C PRO A 135 16.80 -23.49 -4.52
N GLY A 136 17.42 -24.46 -5.20
CA GLY A 136 16.74 -25.41 -6.08
C GLY A 136 16.46 -24.90 -7.50
N ASN A 137 16.86 -23.67 -7.83
CA ASN A 137 16.79 -23.15 -9.20
C ASN A 137 18.16 -23.23 -9.89
N ASP A 138 18.16 -23.65 -11.17
CA ASP A 138 19.36 -23.62 -12.02
C ASP A 138 19.59 -22.26 -12.70
N THR A 139 18.56 -21.41 -12.72
CA THR A 139 18.60 -20.07 -13.30
C THR A 139 18.26 -19.01 -12.25
N PRO A 140 18.86 -17.81 -12.34
CA PRO A 140 18.55 -16.74 -11.41
C PRO A 140 17.10 -16.25 -11.52
N GLU A 141 16.46 -16.04 -10.37
CA GLU A 141 15.19 -15.33 -10.27
C GLU A 141 15.42 -13.84 -10.53
N ARG A 142 14.59 -13.25 -11.39
CA ARG A 142 14.63 -11.83 -11.72
C ARG A 142 13.45 -11.13 -11.08
N SER A 143 13.73 -10.27 -10.10
CA SER A 143 12.74 -9.47 -9.41
C SER A 143 13.01 -7.98 -9.60
N ARG A 144 11.99 -7.18 -9.35
CA ARG A 144 12.10 -5.72 -9.30
C ARG A 144 11.51 -5.27 -7.98
N LEU A 145 12.40 -4.88 -7.09
CA LEU A 145 12.08 -4.36 -5.76
C LEU A 145 11.82 -2.86 -5.85
N ASP A 146 11.04 -2.34 -4.92
CA ASP A 146 10.59 -0.95 -4.98
C ASP A 146 11.73 0.05 -4.81
N PHE A 147 12.66 -0.21 -3.87
CA PHE A 147 13.82 0.65 -3.66
C PHE A 147 15.13 -0.12 -3.41
N GLN A 148 16.23 0.50 -3.82
CA GLN A 148 17.58 0.23 -3.34
C GLN A 148 18.16 1.53 -2.80
N MET A 149 18.75 1.46 -1.62
CA MET A 149 19.32 2.60 -0.92
C MET A 149 20.78 2.31 -0.57
N TRP A 150 21.59 3.36 -0.63
CA TRP A 150 22.99 3.33 -0.22
C TRP A 150 23.13 4.20 1.02
N PRO A 151 23.47 3.63 2.18
CA PRO A 151 23.72 4.41 3.40
C PRO A 151 24.84 5.45 3.18
N LYS A 152 24.90 6.47 4.04
CA LYS A 152 26.00 7.44 4.01
C LYS A 152 27.32 6.90 4.57
N GLU A 153 27.23 5.89 5.45
CA GLU A 153 28.39 5.21 5.99
C GLU A 153 29.16 4.49 4.87
N GLU A 154 30.43 4.83 4.71
CA GLU A 154 31.30 4.25 3.68
C GLU A 154 31.48 2.75 3.93
N GLY A 155 31.31 1.94 2.88
CA GLY A 155 31.40 0.47 2.97
C GLY A 155 30.17 -0.22 3.58
N ALA A 156 29.14 0.52 4.02
CA ALA A 156 27.91 -0.09 4.50
C ALA A 156 27.15 -0.82 3.38
N ALA A 157 26.48 -1.91 3.75
CA ALA A 157 25.70 -2.69 2.81
C ALA A 157 24.51 -1.89 2.23
N SER A 158 24.20 -2.11 0.95
CA SER A 158 22.95 -1.57 0.37
C SER A 158 21.73 -2.10 1.13
N ILE A 159 20.71 -1.26 1.21
CA ILE A 159 19.41 -1.60 1.76
C ILE A 159 18.43 -1.79 0.61
N TYR A 160 17.78 -2.95 0.54
CA TYR A 160 16.69 -3.20 -0.41
C TYR A 160 15.35 -3.15 0.31
N LEU A 161 14.40 -2.44 -0.28
CA LEU A 161 13.08 -2.23 0.28
C LEU A 161 12.00 -2.70 -0.70
N GLU A 162 11.04 -3.43 -0.16
CA GLU A 162 9.82 -3.83 -0.85
C GLU A 162 8.62 -3.27 -0.09
N VAL A 163 7.72 -2.58 -0.79
CA VAL A 163 6.52 -1.97 -0.26
C VAL A 163 5.30 -2.82 -0.62
N LYS A 164 4.48 -3.13 0.38
CA LYS A 164 3.17 -3.76 0.21
C LYS A 164 2.11 -2.83 0.76
N GLN A 165 1.21 -2.37 -0.10
CA GLN A 165 0.03 -1.67 0.39
C GLN A 165 -0.92 -2.67 1.05
N LEU A 166 -1.31 -2.39 2.29
CA LEU A 166 -2.23 -3.19 3.08
C LEU A 166 -3.50 -2.37 3.32
N THR A 167 -4.65 -2.96 3.00
CA THR A 167 -5.98 -2.35 3.23
C THR A 167 -7.01 -3.33 3.80
N LEU A 168 -6.69 -4.63 3.84
CA LEU A 168 -7.58 -5.65 4.37
C LEU A 168 -7.55 -5.58 5.90
N ARG A 169 -8.72 -5.27 6.48
CA ARG A 169 -9.02 -5.45 7.90
C ARG A 169 -10.08 -6.54 8.02
N GLU A 170 -9.87 -7.52 8.89
CA GLU A 170 -10.84 -8.59 9.13
C GLU A 170 -11.71 -8.29 10.36
N SER A 171 -12.71 -9.15 10.62
CA SER A 171 -13.66 -8.99 11.72
C SER A 171 -13.03 -9.14 13.12
N ASP A 172 -11.80 -9.64 13.21
CA ASP A 172 -11.02 -9.67 14.45
C ASP A 172 -10.35 -8.31 14.76
N GLY A 173 -10.45 -7.35 13.84
CA GLY A 173 -9.87 -6.01 13.97
C GLY A 173 -8.44 -5.89 13.42
N HIS A 174 -7.80 -6.99 13.04
CA HIS A 174 -6.41 -7.03 12.60
C HIS A 174 -6.27 -6.72 11.11
N GLY A 175 -5.12 -6.14 10.75
CA GLY A 175 -4.74 -5.90 9.37
C GLY A 175 -4.02 -7.10 8.75
N TYR A 176 -4.34 -7.41 7.49
CA TYR A 176 -3.81 -8.61 6.83
C TYR A 176 -3.25 -8.37 5.44
N PHE A 177 -2.18 -9.07 5.10
CA PHE A 177 -1.68 -9.17 3.73
C PHE A 177 -1.25 -10.60 3.38
N PRO A 178 -1.53 -11.09 2.16
CA PRO A 178 -2.28 -10.45 1.09
C PRO A 178 -3.80 -10.62 1.25
N ASP A 179 -4.59 -9.91 0.44
CA ASP A 179 -6.06 -10.04 0.39
C ASP A 179 -6.55 -11.20 -0.50
N SER A 180 -5.62 -11.88 -1.17
CA SER A 180 -5.81 -13.02 -2.06
C SER A 180 -4.47 -13.69 -2.34
N VAL A 181 -4.46 -14.93 -2.82
CA VAL A 181 -3.22 -15.67 -3.12
C VAL A 181 -2.29 -14.88 -4.04
N SER A 182 -1.02 -14.71 -3.63
CA SER A 182 -0.03 -13.89 -4.34
C SER A 182 1.32 -14.58 -4.46
N THR A 183 1.45 -15.40 -5.51
CA THR A 183 2.73 -16.05 -5.87
C THR A 183 3.84 -15.05 -6.17
N ARG A 184 3.49 -13.86 -6.67
CA ARG A 184 4.44 -12.76 -6.88
C ARG A 184 5.01 -12.25 -5.55
N ALA A 185 4.18 -12.06 -4.53
CA ALA A 185 4.64 -11.60 -3.23
C ALA A 185 5.56 -12.65 -2.57
N GLN A 186 5.24 -13.94 -2.71
CA GLN A 186 6.09 -15.04 -2.25
C GLN A 186 7.49 -15.01 -2.91
N ARG A 187 7.57 -14.80 -4.22
CA ARG A 187 8.86 -14.70 -4.94
C ARG A 187 9.70 -13.50 -4.51
N HIS A 188 9.05 -12.36 -4.24
CA HIS A 188 9.75 -11.18 -3.73
C HIS A 188 10.33 -11.44 -2.34
N LEU A 189 9.61 -12.12 -1.44
CA LEU A 189 10.14 -12.54 -0.13
C LEU A 189 11.38 -13.44 -0.26
N ALA A 190 11.33 -14.42 -1.15
CA ALA A 190 12.48 -15.29 -1.43
C ALA A 190 13.67 -14.49 -1.98
N SER A 191 13.41 -13.50 -2.83
CA SER A 191 14.43 -12.60 -3.37
C SER A 191 15.08 -11.75 -2.28
N LEU A 192 14.30 -11.21 -1.34
CA LEU A 192 14.82 -10.47 -0.19
C LEU A 192 15.68 -11.37 0.71
N ALA A 193 15.22 -12.58 1.03
CA ALA A 193 16.00 -13.53 1.83
C ALA A 193 17.35 -13.87 1.16
N ALA A 194 17.37 -14.07 -0.16
CA ALA A 194 18.61 -14.30 -0.91
C ALA A 194 19.56 -13.08 -0.89
N LEU A 195 19.02 -11.86 -0.94
CA LEU A 195 19.83 -10.64 -0.81
C LEU A 195 20.41 -10.48 0.61
N VAL A 196 19.67 -10.88 1.64
CA VAL A 196 20.21 -10.94 3.01
C VAL A 196 21.38 -11.91 3.10
N ALA A 197 21.24 -13.11 2.53
CA ALA A 197 22.33 -14.09 2.46
C ALA A 197 23.55 -13.56 1.67
N ALA A 198 23.34 -12.64 0.72
CA ALA A 198 24.40 -11.96 -0.02
C ALA A 198 25.03 -10.77 0.73
N GLY A 199 24.65 -10.53 1.99
CA GLY A 199 25.20 -9.48 2.84
C GLY A 199 24.52 -8.12 2.72
N HIS A 200 23.34 -8.05 2.10
CA HIS A 200 22.55 -6.82 2.05
C HIS A 200 21.55 -6.74 3.20
N ARG A 201 21.15 -5.52 3.56
CA ARG A 201 20.02 -5.32 4.46
C ARG A 201 18.73 -5.31 3.64
N CYS A 202 17.70 -6.01 4.09
CA CYS A 202 16.42 -6.06 3.38
C CYS A 202 15.27 -5.73 4.32
N VAL A 203 14.35 -4.89 3.87
CA VAL A 203 13.19 -4.46 4.65
C VAL A 203 11.92 -4.63 3.82
N LEU A 204 10.95 -5.34 4.36
CA LEU A 204 9.57 -5.36 3.87
C LEU A 204 8.77 -4.29 4.62
N VAL A 205 8.19 -3.34 3.89
CA VAL A 205 7.36 -2.27 4.45
C VAL A 205 5.90 -2.52 4.07
N PHE A 206 5.06 -2.74 5.07
CA PHE A 206 3.61 -2.64 4.92
C PHE A 206 3.20 -1.17 5.00
N CYS A 207 2.79 -0.60 3.87
CA CYS A 207 2.14 0.71 3.81
C CYS A 207 0.65 0.49 4.13
N VAL A 208 0.27 0.72 5.38
CA VAL A 208 -1.07 0.46 5.91
C VAL A 208 -1.96 1.64 5.53
N ALA A 209 -2.65 1.48 4.40
CA ALA A 209 -3.48 2.49 3.76
C ALA A 209 -4.94 2.44 4.24
N HIS A 210 -5.14 2.11 5.51
CA HIS A 210 -6.43 1.99 6.18
C HIS A 210 -6.24 2.46 7.62
N ASP A 211 -6.81 3.61 7.97
CA ASP A 211 -6.51 4.30 9.24
C ASP A 211 -7.21 3.71 10.48
N GLY A 212 -8.03 2.68 10.30
CA GLY A 212 -8.57 1.82 11.37
C GLY A 212 -7.81 0.50 11.61
N ILE A 213 -6.59 0.35 11.08
CA ILE A 213 -5.72 -0.82 11.33
C ILE A 213 -4.55 -0.39 12.21
N GLU A 214 -4.30 -1.13 13.29
CA GLU A 214 -3.26 -0.82 14.28
C GLU A 214 -2.09 -1.81 14.28
N ASP A 215 -2.34 -3.03 13.83
CA ASP A 215 -1.33 -4.06 13.68
C ASP A 215 -1.53 -4.83 12.37
N VAL A 216 -0.50 -5.57 11.97
CA VAL A 216 -0.49 -6.30 10.71
C VAL A 216 0.02 -7.72 10.90
N ALA A 217 -0.60 -8.66 10.21
CA ALA A 217 -0.18 -10.05 10.16
C ALA A 217 -0.21 -10.60 8.73
N PRO A 218 0.59 -11.64 8.42
CA PRO A 218 0.41 -12.39 7.19
C PRO A 218 -0.94 -13.12 7.21
N ALA A 219 -1.70 -13.03 6.12
CA ALA A 219 -3.03 -13.61 5.99
C ALA A 219 -2.98 -15.13 5.77
N ALA A 220 -2.59 -15.91 6.79
CA ALA A 220 -2.45 -17.37 6.67
C ALA A 220 -3.77 -18.07 6.25
N HIS A 221 -4.91 -17.49 6.59
CA HIS A 221 -6.24 -17.97 6.19
C HIS A 221 -6.58 -17.72 4.71
N LEU A 222 -5.86 -16.81 4.03
CA LEU A 222 -6.06 -16.49 2.61
C LEU A 222 -4.93 -17.02 1.73
N ASP A 223 -3.69 -16.94 2.20
CA ASP A 223 -2.50 -17.44 1.52
C ASP A 223 -1.52 -18.07 2.54
N PRO A 224 -1.73 -19.35 2.92
CA PRO A 224 -0.82 -20.07 3.80
C PRO A 224 0.62 -20.12 3.28
N ALA A 225 0.80 -20.17 1.96
CA ALA A 225 2.12 -20.22 1.33
C ALA A 225 2.86 -18.88 1.47
N TYR A 226 2.15 -17.75 1.37
CA TYR A 226 2.72 -16.44 1.70
C TYR A 226 3.09 -16.34 3.18
N ALA A 227 2.23 -16.79 4.10
CA ALA A 227 2.54 -16.76 5.53
C ALA A 227 3.79 -17.58 5.87
N GLN A 228 3.95 -18.76 5.26
CA GLN A 228 5.16 -19.57 5.39
C GLN A 228 6.40 -18.86 4.81
N ALA A 229 6.30 -18.32 3.60
CA ALA A 229 7.40 -17.57 2.97
C ALA A 229 7.79 -16.33 3.77
N PHE A 230 6.82 -15.66 4.39
CA PHE A 230 7.03 -14.50 5.25
C PHE A 230 7.82 -14.87 6.50
N ALA A 231 7.43 -15.94 7.19
CA ALA A 231 8.17 -16.45 8.34
C ALA A 231 9.61 -16.88 7.98
N GLN A 232 9.78 -17.52 6.81
CA GLN A 232 11.11 -17.88 6.30
C GLN A 232 11.98 -16.65 6.00
N ALA A 233 11.41 -15.61 5.39
CA ALA A 233 12.12 -14.37 5.10
C ALA A 233 12.56 -13.66 6.40
N GLN A 234 11.68 -13.57 7.39
CA GLN A 234 12.03 -13.02 8.71
C GLN A 234 13.14 -13.83 9.38
N ALA A 235 13.04 -15.16 9.38
CA ALA A 235 14.07 -16.04 9.93
C ALA A 235 15.43 -15.90 9.20
N ALA A 236 15.41 -15.54 7.92
CA ALA A 236 16.61 -15.26 7.13
C ALA A 236 17.22 -13.86 7.40
N GLY A 237 16.54 -13.01 8.20
CA GLY A 237 17.02 -11.66 8.54
C GLY A 237 16.38 -10.53 7.72
N VAL A 238 15.29 -10.80 6.99
CA VAL A 238 14.50 -9.71 6.39
C VAL A 238 13.74 -8.99 7.50
N GLU A 239 13.99 -7.69 7.64
CA GLU A 239 13.29 -6.84 8.58
C GLU A 239 11.88 -6.53 8.09
N VAL A 240 10.94 -6.36 9.01
CA VAL A 240 9.55 -6.03 8.68
C VAL A 240 9.13 -4.78 9.43
N LEU A 241 8.54 -3.84 8.70
CA LEU A 241 8.03 -2.59 9.23
C LEU A 241 6.61 -2.36 8.74
N ALA A 242 5.73 -1.87 9.61
CA ALA A 242 4.42 -1.37 9.23
C ALA A 242 4.39 0.15 9.42
N LEU A 243 3.96 0.87 8.38
CA LEU A 243 3.76 2.32 8.41
C LEU A 243 2.28 2.61 8.22
N GLY A 244 1.64 3.04 9.31
CA GLY A 244 0.26 3.53 9.33
C GLY A 244 0.12 4.85 8.60
N MET A 245 -0.82 4.95 7.66
CA MET A 245 -1.21 6.22 7.07
C MET A 245 -2.27 6.90 7.94
N GLN A 246 -1.98 8.12 8.39
CA GLN A 246 -3.01 9.03 8.87
C GLN A 246 -3.65 9.72 7.66
N ILE A 247 -4.97 9.65 7.58
CA ILE A 247 -5.74 10.25 6.49
C ILE A 247 -6.70 11.26 7.11
N THR A 248 -6.57 12.51 6.71
CA THR A 248 -7.46 13.59 7.11
C THR A 248 -8.18 14.13 5.88
N LEU A 249 -9.44 14.53 6.08
CA LEU A 249 -10.22 15.26 5.08
C LEU A 249 -10.40 16.67 5.61
N GLU A 250 -9.98 17.65 4.81
CA GLU A 250 -10.20 19.06 5.10
C GLU A 250 -11.21 19.60 4.09
N GLU A 251 -12.31 20.15 4.60
CA GLU A 251 -13.30 20.80 3.74
C GLU A 251 -12.88 22.25 3.49
N SER A 252 -12.61 22.58 2.23
CA SER A 252 -12.44 23.96 1.81
C SER A 252 -13.81 24.65 1.86
N LEU A 253 -14.05 25.49 2.87
CA LEU A 253 -15.20 26.39 2.89
C LEU A 253 -15.06 27.38 1.72
N SER A 254 -15.90 27.25 0.70
CA SER A 254 -16.09 28.32 -0.28
C SER A 254 -16.79 29.49 0.41
N ALA A 255 -16.08 30.61 0.56
CA ALA A 255 -16.62 31.89 1.02
C ALA A 255 -17.65 32.48 0.04
#